data_AF-G9L0A8-F1
#
_entry.id   AF-G9L0A8-F1
#
_cell.length_a   1.000
_cell.length_b   1.000
_cell.length_c   1.000
_cell.angle_alpha   90.00
_cell.angle_beta   90.00
_cell.angle_gamma   90.00
#
_symmetry.space_group_name_H-M   'P 1'
#
loop_
_entity.id
_entity.type
_entity.pdbx_description
1 polymer ?
#
loop_
_entity_poly.entity_id
_entity_poly.type
_entity_poly.pdbx_seq_one_letter_code
_entity_poly.pdbx_strand_id
1 'polypeptide(L)'
;TTGLGGSAVAGHASDQIENMVPVKDRIIKVTFNADVHASLQWNFRQQTEIYVVPGETALAFYKAKNPTDKPVVGISTYNVVPFEAGQYFNKIQCFCFEEQRLNPQEEVDMPVFFYIDPEFAEDPRV
;
A
#
# COMPACT_ATOMS: atom_id res chain seq x y z
N THR A 1 -14.74 37.75 -4.31
CA THR A 1 -15.45 36.51 -4.70
C THR A 1 -14.65 35.34 -4.19
N THR A 2 -15.32 34.45 -3.47
CA THR A 2 -14.81 33.36 -2.62
C THR A 2 -13.91 32.35 -3.35
N GLY A 3 -12.81 31.96 -2.72
CA GLY A 3 -11.98 30.81 -3.12
C GLY A 3 -12.46 29.49 -2.50
N LEU A 4 -12.04 28.36 -3.07
CA LEU A 4 -12.07 26.94 -2.62
C LEU A 4 -11.88 26.11 -3.91
N GLY A 5 -10.87 25.27 -4.09
CA GLY A 5 -10.51 24.09 -3.31
C GLY A 5 -10.33 22.98 -4.35
N GLY A 6 -9.11 22.50 -4.55
CA GLY A 6 -8.80 21.49 -5.55
C GLY A 6 -9.50 20.18 -5.23
N SER A 7 -10.44 19.78 -6.09
CA SER A 7 -11.09 18.48 -6.02
C SER A 7 -10.04 17.38 -6.17
N ALA A 8 -10.04 16.44 -5.21
CA ALA A 8 -9.19 15.26 -5.22
C ALA A 8 -9.34 14.52 -6.56
N VAL A 9 -8.20 14.19 -7.17
CA VAL A 9 -8.10 13.52 -8.47
C VAL A 9 -8.42 12.03 -8.29
N ALA A 10 -9.68 11.69 -8.01
CA ALA A 10 -10.13 10.31 -7.89
C ALA A 10 -10.45 9.65 -9.25
N GLY A 11 -10.46 10.43 -10.35
CA GLY A 11 -10.83 9.95 -11.69
C GLY A 11 -9.67 9.48 -12.59
N HIS A 12 -8.45 10.01 -12.42
CA HIS A 12 -7.34 9.65 -13.32
C HIS A 12 -6.79 8.24 -13.09
N ALA A 13 -6.81 7.75 -11.85
CA ALA A 13 -6.28 6.42 -11.53
C ALA A 13 -7.18 5.31 -12.09
N SER A 14 -8.51 5.47 -12.05
CA SER A 14 -9.46 4.47 -12.57
C SER A 14 -9.36 4.28 -14.08
N ASP A 15 -9.29 5.37 -14.85
CA ASP A 15 -9.20 5.29 -16.32
C ASP A 15 -7.89 4.65 -16.79
N GLN A 16 -6.79 4.87 -16.05
CA GLN A 16 -5.50 4.21 -16.35
C GLN A 16 -5.53 2.72 -16.02
N ILE A 17 -6.20 2.32 -14.93
CA ILE A 17 -6.34 0.90 -14.57
C ILE A 17 -7.16 0.12 -15.59
N GLU A 18 -8.24 0.71 -16.12
CA GLU A 18 -9.10 0.03 -17.11
C GLU A 18 -8.41 -0.24 -18.45
N ASN A 19 -7.40 0.56 -18.82
CA ASN A 19 -6.70 0.46 -20.10
C ASN A 19 -5.31 -0.21 -19.99
N MET A 20 -4.87 -0.62 -18.81
CA MET A 20 -3.58 -1.28 -18.63
C MET A 20 -3.56 -2.68 -19.24
N VAL A 21 -2.48 -3.00 -19.98
CA VAL A 21 -2.25 -4.32 -20.56
C VAL A 21 -1.18 -5.04 -19.72
N PRO A 22 -1.51 -6.17 -19.06
CA PRO A 22 -0.56 -6.88 -18.22
C PRO A 22 0.58 -7.53 -19.02
N VAL A 23 1.83 -7.37 -18.54
CA VAL A 23 3.03 -7.97 -19.14
C VAL A 23 3.34 -9.30 -18.48
N LYS A 24 2.68 -10.37 -18.96
CA LYS A 24 2.67 -11.70 -18.29
C LYS A 24 4.02 -12.39 -18.16
N ASP A 25 4.98 -12.04 -19.02
CA ASP A 25 6.29 -12.70 -19.06
C ASP A 25 7.26 -12.15 -17.99
N ARG A 26 6.88 -11.11 -17.24
CA ARG A 26 7.70 -10.47 -16.21
C ARG A 26 7.04 -10.62 -14.83
N ILE A 27 7.28 -11.75 -14.16
CA ILE A 27 6.78 -11.99 -12.80
C ILE A 27 7.65 -11.23 -11.80
N ILE A 28 7.03 -10.39 -10.98
CA ILE A 28 7.68 -9.62 -9.91
C ILE A 28 7.27 -10.19 -8.57
N LYS A 29 8.26 -10.45 -7.73
CA LYS A 29 8.05 -10.81 -6.34
C LYS A 29 8.07 -9.55 -5.48
N VAL A 30 6.94 -9.23 -4.88
CA VAL A 30 6.81 -8.14 -3.90
C VAL A 30 6.88 -8.76 -2.51
N THR A 31 7.88 -8.35 -1.73
CA THR A 31 8.01 -8.75 -0.32
C THR A 31 7.54 -7.62 0.57
N PHE A 32 6.69 -7.93 1.53
CA PHE A 32 6.20 -6.95 2.48
C PHE A 32 6.97 -7.08 3.79
N ASN A 33 7.59 -5.98 4.18
CA ASN A 33 8.14 -5.84 5.52
C ASN A 33 7.24 -4.92 6.33
N ALA A 34 7.15 -5.21 7.62
CA ALA A 34 6.43 -4.38 8.55
C ALA A 34 7.13 -4.36 9.89
N ASP A 35 7.50 -3.15 10.30
CA ASP A 35 8.13 -2.88 11.58
C ASP A 35 7.21 -2.00 12.41
N VAL A 36 7.01 -2.37 13.67
CA VAL A 36 6.25 -1.57 14.63
C VAL A 36 7.25 -0.89 15.55
N HIS A 37 7.16 0.42 15.69
CA HIS A 37 7.99 1.15 16.65
C HIS A 37 7.72 0.61 18.07
N ALA A 38 8.76 0.36 18.86
CA ALA A 38 8.64 -0.31 20.17
C ALA A 38 7.68 0.38 21.15
N SER A 39 7.39 1.68 20.97
CA SER A 39 6.40 2.42 21.77
C SER A 39 4.95 2.10 21.39
N LEU A 40 4.71 1.61 20.18
CA LEU A 40 3.41 1.11 19.73
C LEU A 40 3.39 -0.38 20.06
N GLN A 41 2.67 -0.76 21.13
CA GLN A 41 2.52 -2.16 21.55
C GLN A 41 1.61 -2.96 20.60
N TRP A 42 1.59 -2.67 19.29
CA TRP A 42 0.75 -3.36 18.32
C TRP A 42 1.36 -4.72 17.95
N ASN A 43 0.49 -5.72 17.80
CA ASN A 43 0.88 -6.95 17.13
C ASN A 43 0.51 -6.81 15.65
N PHE A 44 1.53 -6.75 14.80
CA PHE A 44 1.36 -6.54 13.37
C PHE A 44 1.76 -7.81 12.61
N ARG A 45 0.87 -8.28 11.73
CA ARG A 45 1.13 -9.44 10.87
C ARG A 45 0.90 -9.07 9.42
N GLN A 46 1.87 -9.38 8.58
CA GLN A 46 1.83 -9.14 7.14
C GLN A 46 1.78 -10.45 6.35
N GLN A 47 1.20 -10.40 5.15
CA GLN A 47 1.55 -11.38 4.12
C GLN A 47 3.02 -11.21 3.75
N THR A 48 3.79 -12.30 3.64
CA THR A 48 5.25 -12.20 3.44
C THR A 48 5.63 -11.78 2.03
N GLU A 49 5.00 -12.39 1.03
CA GLU A 49 5.27 -12.10 -0.37
C GLU A 49 4.04 -12.34 -1.24
N ILE A 50 3.96 -11.63 -2.36
CA ILE A 50 3.05 -11.91 -3.47
C ILE A 50 3.79 -11.85 -4.80
N TYR A 51 3.29 -12.59 -5.78
CA TYR A 51 3.77 -12.58 -7.15
C TYR A 51 2.75 -11.84 -8.01
N VAL A 52 3.20 -10.82 -8.74
CA VAL A 52 2.36 -9.96 -9.58
C VAL A 52 3.06 -9.72 -10.89
N VAL A 53 2.31 -9.42 -11.95
CA VAL A 53 2.89 -8.93 -13.20
C VAL A 53 2.63 -7.43 -13.36
N PRO A 54 3.52 -6.67 -14.02
CA PRO A 54 3.25 -5.28 -14.39
C PRO A 54 1.91 -5.15 -15.12
N GLY A 55 1.12 -4.14 -14.77
CA GLY A 55 -0.24 -3.90 -15.26
C GLY A 55 -1.33 -4.70 -14.55
N GLU A 56 -0.98 -5.62 -13.64
CA GLU A 56 -1.95 -6.33 -12.80
C GLU A 56 -2.15 -5.59 -11.46
N THR A 57 -3.41 -5.45 -11.06
CA THR A 57 -3.75 -4.92 -9.73
C THR A 57 -3.66 -6.02 -8.68
N ALA A 58 -3.13 -5.68 -7.52
CA ALA A 58 -2.91 -6.61 -6.43
C ALA A 58 -3.39 -6.03 -5.09
N LEU A 59 -3.89 -6.93 -4.25
CA LEU A 59 -4.39 -6.62 -2.92
C LEU A 59 -3.58 -7.40 -1.89
N ALA A 60 -2.93 -6.69 -0.99
CA ALA A 60 -2.23 -7.26 0.15
C ALA A 60 -2.88 -6.82 1.46
N PHE A 61 -2.82 -7.66 2.49
CA PHE A 61 -3.42 -7.36 3.79
C PHE A 61 -2.37 -7.27 4.88
N TYR A 62 -2.52 -6.23 5.71
CA TYR A 62 -1.82 -6.07 6.96
C TYR A 62 -2.80 -6.17 8.12
N LYS A 63 -2.49 -6.98 9.11
CA LYS A 63 -3.30 -7.16 10.30
C LYS A 63 -2.66 -6.41 11.46
N ALA A 64 -3.40 -5.51 12.09
CA ALA A 64 -2.96 -4.81 13.29
C ALA A 64 -3.90 -5.14 14.44
N LYS A 65 -3.32 -5.52 15.58
CA LYS A 65 -4.04 -5.76 16.83
C LYS A 65 -3.49 -4.89 17.94
N ASN A 66 -4.39 -4.28 18.72
CA ASN A 66 -4.06 -3.64 19.99
C ASN A 66 -4.25 -4.65 21.15
N PRO A 67 -3.16 -5.22 21.70
CA PRO A 67 -3.25 -6.18 22.81
C PRO A 67 -3.43 -5.52 24.18
N THR A 68 -3.51 -4.19 24.26
CA THR A 68 -3.57 -3.46 25.52
C THR A 68 -5.00 -3.21 25.98
N ASP A 69 -5.14 -2.72 27.21
CA ASP A 69 -6.41 -2.44 27.86
C ASP A 69 -6.88 -1.00 27.59
N LYS A 70 -6.15 -0.25 26.76
CA LYS A 70 -6.39 1.17 26.47
C LYS A 70 -6.41 1.40 24.96
N PRO A 71 -7.16 2.41 24.47
CA PRO A 71 -7.08 2.80 23.07
C PRO A 71 -5.66 3.26 22.70
N VAL A 72 -5.17 2.85 21.53
CA VAL A 72 -3.88 3.25 20.98
C VAL A 72 -4.11 3.88 19.61
N VAL A 73 -3.53 5.05 19.39
CA VAL A 73 -3.52 5.72 18.09
C VAL A 73 -2.14 5.56 17.47
N GLY A 74 -2.09 5.14 16.22
CA GLY A 74 -0.86 4.98 15.46
C GLY A 74 -1.01 5.52 14.05
N ILE A 75 0.11 5.98 13.50
CA ILE A 75 0.26 6.32 12.08
C ILE A 75 1.27 5.34 11.50
N SER A 76 0.91 4.68 10.42
CA SER A 76 1.83 3.80 9.68
C SER A 76 2.45 4.59 8.55
N THR A 77 3.75 4.43 8.28
CA THR A 77 4.38 4.97 7.07
C THR A 77 4.81 3.82 6.17
N TYR A 78 4.99 4.06 4.87
CA TYR A 78 5.48 3.04 3.95
C TYR A 78 6.62 3.60 3.09
N ASN A 79 7.51 2.71 2.69
CA ASN A 79 8.57 2.96 1.73
C ASN A 79 8.68 1.75 0.79
N VAL A 80 9.10 2.01 -0.45
CA VAL A 80 9.34 0.97 -1.46
C VAL A 80 10.83 0.93 -1.74
N VAL A 81 11.40 -0.27 -1.74
CA VAL A 81 12.80 -0.54 -2.03
C VAL A 81 12.85 -1.69 -3.03
N PRO A 82 13.69 -1.62 -4.08
CA PRO A 82 14.61 -0.53 -4.42
C PRO A 82 13.89 0.76 -4.87
N PHE A 83 14.52 1.92 -4.70
CA PHE A 83 13.89 3.22 -5.01
C PHE A 83 13.58 3.37 -6.50
N GLU A 84 14.40 2.75 -7.35
CA GLU A 84 14.25 2.67 -8.81
C GLU A 84 12.96 1.94 -9.20
N ALA A 85 12.52 0.96 -8.40
CA ALA A 85 11.24 0.29 -8.59
C ALA A 85 10.07 1.09 -7.98
N GLY A 86 10.36 1.95 -6.99
CA GLY A 86 9.37 2.77 -6.31
C GLY A 86 8.61 3.73 -7.23
N GLN A 87 9.24 4.20 -8.31
CA GLN A 87 8.58 5.08 -9.29
C GLN A 87 7.46 4.36 -10.08
N TYR A 88 7.54 3.03 -10.21
CA TYR A 88 6.56 2.21 -10.91
C TYR A 88 5.50 1.62 -9.97
N PHE A 89 5.73 1.70 -8.66
CA PHE A 89 4.81 1.17 -7.66
C PHE A 89 3.70 2.20 -7.40
N ASN A 90 2.52 1.93 -7.95
CA ASN A 90 1.38 2.82 -7.83
C ASN A 90 0.42 2.30 -6.76
N LYS A 91 0.32 3.06 -5.67
CA LYS A 91 -0.58 2.76 -4.55
C LYS A 91 -1.93 3.42 -4.76
N ILE A 92 -2.98 2.61 -4.93
CA ILE A 92 -4.33 3.08 -5.19
C ILE A 92 -5.02 3.47 -3.87
N GLN A 93 -4.86 2.67 -2.81
CA GLN A 93 -5.43 2.96 -1.48
C GLN A 93 -4.43 2.62 -0.35
N CYS A 94 -4.32 3.51 0.64
CA CYS A 94 -3.38 3.43 1.76
C CYS A 94 -4.03 3.97 3.04
N PHE A 95 -4.12 3.14 4.07
CA PHE A 95 -4.44 3.56 5.45
C PHE A 95 -3.30 4.35 6.12
N CYS A 96 -2.16 4.43 5.46
CA CYS A 96 -0.86 4.80 6.00
C CYS A 96 -0.61 6.31 6.02
N PHE A 97 -1.67 7.12 5.96
CA PHE A 97 -1.56 8.56 6.25
C PHE A 97 -2.67 9.05 7.18
N GLU A 98 -3.54 8.15 7.64
CA GLU A 98 -4.62 8.48 8.56
C GLU A 98 -4.31 7.88 9.93
N GLU A 99 -4.55 8.67 10.98
CA GLU A 99 -4.46 8.19 12.36
C GLU A 99 -5.43 7.03 12.57
N GLN A 100 -4.89 5.83 12.77
CA GLN A 100 -5.68 4.65 13.08
C GLN A 100 -5.77 4.50 14.59
N ARG A 101 -6.98 4.64 15.11
CA ARG A 101 -7.28 4.36 16.52
C ARG A 101 -7.78 2.93 16.66
N LEU A 102 -7.05 2.13 17.44
CA LEU A 102 -7.46 0.78 17.83
C LEU A 102 -7.87 0.78 19.30
N ASN A 103 -9.09 0.34 19.58
CA ASN A 103 -9.61 0.12 20.92
C ASN A 103 -8.95 -1.10 21.59
N PRO A 104 -9.15 -1.28 22.91
CA PRO A 104 -8.60 -2.42 23.62
C PRO A 104 -9.00 -3.74 22.98
N GLN A 105 -8.03 -4.64 22.74
CA GLN A 105 -8.21 -5.95 22.09
C GLN A 105 -8.74 -5.90 20.65
N GLU A 106 -8.87 -4.73 20.04
CA GLU A 106 -9.34 -4.58 18.67
C GLU A 106 -8.28 -5.09 17.67
N GLU A 107 -8.75 -5.81 16.65
CA GLU A 107 -7.96 -6.30 15.53
C GLU A 107 -8.62 -5.84 14.24
N VAL A 108 -7.82 -5.26 13.33
CA VAL A 108 -8.28 -4.77 12.03
C VAL A 108 -7.41 -5.31 10.92
N ASP A 109 -8.04 -5.59 9.79
CA ASP A 109 -7.37 -5.89 8.52
C ASP A 109 -7.29 -4.59 7.69
N MET A 110 -6.08 -4.19 7.35
CA MET A 110 -5.75 -3.01 6.56
C MET A 110 -5.33 -3.44 5.16
N PRO A 111 -6.23 -3.40 4.18
CA PRO A 111 -5.89 -3.70 2.80
C PRO A 111 -4.98 -2.61 2.20
N VAL A 112 -4.02 -3.05 1.40
CA VAL A 112 -3.19 -2.22 0.53
C VAL A 112 -3.45 -2.65 -0.90
N PHE A 113 -4.08 -1.76 -1.66
CA PHE A 113 -4.38 -1.97 -3.07
C PHE A 113 -3.39 -1.20 -3.93
N PHE A 114 -2.72 -1.90 -4.84
CA PHE A 114 -1.65 -1.34 -5.64
C PHE A 114 -1.52 -2.05 -6.99
N TYR A 115 -0.71 -1.50 -7.87
CA TYR A 115 -0.23 -2.16 -9.09
C TYR A 115 1.20 -1.72 -9.38
N ILE A 116 1.87 -2.46 -10.26
CA ILE A 116 3.16 -2.07 -10.82
C ILE A 116 2.90 -1.60 -12.25
N ASP A 117 3.39 -0.41 -12.61
CA ASP A 117 3.23 0.13 -13.95
C ASP A 117 3.85 -0.80 -15.01
N PRO A 118 3.16 -1.09 -16.13
CA PRO A 118 3.71 -1.86 -17.25
C PRO A 118 5.09 -1.39 -17.75
N GLU A 119 5.39 -0.09 -17.68
CA GLU A 119 6.68 0.47 -18.07
C GLU A 119 7.86 -0.14 -17.31
N PHE A 120 7.62 -0.71 -16.12
CA PHE A 120 8.63 -1.46 -15.36
C PHE A 120 9.24 -2.60 -16.18
N ALA A 121 8.48 -3.25 -17.07
CA ALA A 121 8.98 -4.37 -17.87
C ALA A 121 9.93 -3.91 -18.99
N GLU A 122 9.88 -2.63 -19.37
CA GLU A 122 10.65 -2.04 -20.47
C GLU A 122 11.89 -1.27 -19.99
N ASP A 123 11.99 -0.91 -18.70
CA ASP A 123 13.16 -0.19 -18.17
C ASP A 123 14.37 -1.15 -18.00
N PRO A 124 15.48 -0.94 -18.73
CA PRO A 124 16.66 -1.79 -18.66
C PRO A 124 17.47 -1.64 -17.35
N ARG A 125 17.13 -0.68 -16.49
CA ARG A 125 17.79 -0.43 -15.20
C ARG A 125 17.22 -1.28 -14.05
N VAL A 126 16.08 -1.95 -14.27
CA VAL A 126 15.34 -2.78 -13.30
C VAL A 126 15.08 -4.20 -13.79
#